data_AF-A0A023FFX2-F1
#
_entry.id   AF-A0A023FFX2-F1
#
_cell.length_a   1.000
_cell.length_b   1.000
_cell.length_c   1.000
_cell.angle_alpha   90.00
_cell.angle_beta   90.00
_cell.angle_gamma   90.00
#
_symmetry.space_group_name_H-M   'P 1'
#
loop_
_entity.id
_entity.type
_entity.pdbx_description
1 polymer ?
#
loop_
_entity_poly.entity_id
_entity_poly.type
_entity_poly.pdbx_seq_one_letter_code
_entity_poly.pdbx_strand_id
1 'polypeptide(L)'
;MRHLVLVFLFAVLGALKGSRQYSVLRDQSLHSQDDTIWFRGYNLTNRIQLMENPCERWMCKMTKKGFPQVRVKGCVVSNVSARYIEEIDQNEANVFPKCCPRS
;
A
#
# COMPACT_ATOMS: atom_id res chain seq x y z
N MET A 1 -29.70 -15.53 -18.16
CA MET A 1 -29.48 -14.83 -16.87
C MET A 1 -28.45 -15.51 -15.95
N ARG A 2 -28.36 -16.84 -15.88
CA ARG A 2 -27.42 -17.57 -15.00
C ARG A 2 -25.93 -17.22 -15.22
N HIS A 3 -25.52 -16.96 -16.45
CA HIS A 3 -24.13 -16.60 -16.79
C HIS A 3 -23.74 -15.17 -16.38
N LEU A 4 -24.69 -14.22 -16.39
CA LEU A 4 -24.43 -12.83 -15.97
C LEU A 4 -24.19 -12.71 -14.46
N VAL A 5 -24.87 -13.55 -13.66
CA VAL A 5 -24.69 -13.62 -12.21
C VAL A 5 -23.28 -14.11 -11.85
N LEU A 6 -22.77 -15.12 -12.57
CA LEU A 6 -21.42 -15.65 -12.37
C LEU A 6 -20.33 -14.62 -12.70
N VAL A 7 -20.49 -13.87 -13.79
CA VAL A 7 -19.53 -12.81 -14.18
C VAL A 7 -19.48 -11.69 -13.12
N PHE A 8 -20.62 -11.31 -12.55
CA PHE A 8 -20.66 -10.34 -11.46
C PHE A 8 -19.96 -10.85 -10.18
N LEU A 9 -20.14 -12.12 -9.81
CA LEU A 9 -19.47 -12.72 -8.66
C LEU A 9 -17.94 -12.74 -8.80
N PHE A 10 -17.42 -13.07 -9.98
CA PHE A 10 -15.97 -13.05 -10.23
C PHE A 10 -15.39 -11.62 -10.24
N ALA A 11 -16.14 -10.64 -10.73
CA ALA A 11 -15.72 -9.24 -10.70
C ALA A 11 -15.62 -8.69 -9.26
N VAL A 12 -16.56 -9.06 -8.38
CA VAL A 12 -16.56 -8.66 -6.96
C VAL A 12 -15.40 -9.33 -6.20
N LEU A 13 -15.13 -10.61 -6.45
CA LEU A 13 -13.99 -11.33 -5.85
C LEU A 13 -12.64 -10.78 -6.32
N GLY A 14 -12.54 -10.36 -7.59
CA GLY A 14 -11.32 -9.73 -8.13
C GLY A 14 -11.03 -8.34 -7.55
N ALA A 15 -12.07 -7.63 -7.08
CA ALA A 15 -11.94 -6.28 -6.51
C ALA A 15 -11.37 -6.25 -5.07
N LEU A 16 -11.26 -7.41 -4.40
CA LEU A 16 -10.75 -7.49 -3.02
C LEU A 16 -9.24 -7.22 -2.94
N LYS A 17 -8.47 -7.50 -4.01
CA LYS A 17 -7.03 -7.19 -4.05
C LYS A 17 -6.77 -5.77 -4.53
N GLY A 18 -6.81 -4.83 -3.58
CA GLY A 18 -6.51 -3.43 -3.82
C GLY A 18 -5.03 -3.17 -4.06
N SER A 19 -4.67 -2.62 -5.21
CA SER A 19 -3.37 -1.98 -5.43
C SER A 19 -3.57 -0.50 -5.74
N ARG A 20 -2.77 0.35 -5.11
CA ARG A 20 -2.84 1.81 -5.22
C ARG A 20 -1.47 2.38 -5.46
N GLN A 21 -1.43 3.53 -6.11
CA GLN A 21 -0.22 4.27 -6.35
C GLN A 21 -0.39 5.69 -5.82
N TYR A 22 0.56 6.09 -4.98
CA TYR A 22 0.67 7.40 -4.37
C TYR A 22 1.86 8.14 -4.97
N SER A 23 1.66 9.44 -5.17
CA SER A 23 2.68 10.43 -5.51
C SER A 23 2.60 11.55 -4.47
N VAL A 24 3.60 12.43 -4.45
CA VAL A 24 3.64 13.60 -3.54
C VAL A 24 2.36 14.44 -3.61
N LEU A 25 1.72 14.52 -4.79
CA LEU A 25 0.45 15.25 -4.98
C LEU A 25 -0.77 14.54 -4.38
N ARG A 26 -0.68 13.23 -4.15
CA ARG A 26 -1.80 12.39 -3.70
C ARG A 26 -1.73 12.04 -2.21
N ASP A 27 -0.53 12.08 -1.63
CA ASP A 27 -0.30 11.85 -0.20
C ASP A 27 0.83 12.77 0.27
N GLN A 28 0.49 13.70 1.16
CA GLN A 28 1.42 14.72 1.67
C GLN A 28 2.51 14.14 2.56
N SER A 29 2.35 12.90 3.06
CA SER A 29 3.40 12.24 3.83
C SER A 29 4.52 11.70 2.95
N LEU A 30 4.30 11.58 1.63
CA LEU A 30 5.31 11.10 0.68
C LEU A 30 6.26 12.22 0.31
N HIS A 31 7.52 12.10 0.72
CA HIS A 31 8.57 13.06 0.38
C HIS A 31 9.93 12.38 0.25
N SER A 32 10.91 13.10 -0.25
CA SER A 32 12.31 12.66 -0.30
C SER A 32 13.21 13.73 0.32
N GLN A 33 14.15 13.33 1.15
CA GLN A 33 15.16 14.17 1.80
C GLN A 33 16.50 13.43 1.75
N ASP A 34 17.56 14.07 1.24
CA ASP A 34 18.91 13.50 1.15
C ASP A 34 18.95 12.08 0.56
N ASP A 35 18.35 11.90 -0.62
CA ASP A 35 18.17 10.61 -1.31
C ASP A 35 17.38 9.54 -0.53
N THR A 36 16.80 9.92 0.61
CA THR A 36 15.96 9.08 1.45
C THR A 36 14.49 9.33 1.14
N ILE A 37 13.73 8.27 0.84
CA ILE A 37 12.31 8.40 0.55
C ILE A 37 11.51 8.04 1.79
N TRP A 38 10.65 8.96 2.22
CA TRP A 38 9.79 8.77 3.38
C TRP A 38 8.34 8.65 2.96
N PHE A 39 7.62 7.73 3.59
CA PHE A 39 6.18 7.57 3.39
C PHE A 39 5.53 7.25 4.73
N ARG A 40 4.60 8.12 5.18
CA ARG A 40 3.87 7.96 6.45
C ARG A 40 4.79 7.70 7.66
N GLY A 41 5.98 8.32 7.68
CA GLY A 41 6.97 8.13 8.74
C GLY A 41 8.04 7.09 8.50
N TYR A 42 7.87 6.20 7.52
CA TYR A 42 8.79 5.09 7.27
C TYR A 42 9.80 5.44 6.18
N ASN A 43 11.08 5.13 6.41
CA ASN A 43 12.14 5.24 5.40
C ASN A 43 12.02 4.09 4.39
N LEU A 44 11.58 4.35 3.17
CA LEU A 44 11.37 3.34 2.14
C LEU A 44 12.48 3.24 1.08
N THR A 45 13.66 3.82 1.32
CA THR A 45 14.74 3.80 0.32
C THR A 45 15.16 2.37 -0.03
N ASN A 46 14.99 2.01 -1.30
CA ASN A 46 15.33 0.70 -1.86
C ASN A 46 14.75 -0.51 -1.11
N ARG A 47 13.68 -0.33 -0.33
CA ARG A 47 13.07 -1.40 0.44
C ARG A 47 11.60 -1.63 0.09
N ILE A 48 11.18 -2.88 0.26
CA ILE A 48 9.77 -3.25 0.34
C ILE A 48 9.42 -3.23 1.82
N GLN A 49 8.41 -2.46 2.20
CA GLN A 49 7.88 -2.50 3.56
C GLN A 49 6.66 -3.42 3.59
N LEU A 50 6.67 -4.37 4.52
CA LEU A 50 5.51 -5.18 4.86
C LEU A 50 4.91 -4.61 6.14
N MET A 51 3.61 -4.36 6.12
CA MET A 51 2.89 -3.73 7.20
C MET A 51 1.93 -4.72 7.85
N GLU A 52 1.83 -4.65 9.18
CA GLU A 52 0.78 -5.32 9.94
C GLU A 52 -0.54 -4.55 9.87
N ASN A 53 -0.49 -3.23 10.15
CA ASN A 53 -1.67 -2.37 10.25
C ASN A 53 -1.47 -1.01 9.55
N PRO A 54 -2.29 -0.66 8.56
CA PRO A 54 -3.14 -1.57 7.79
C PRO A 54 -2.30 -2.67 7.11
N CYS A 55 -2.86 -3.88 6.96
CA CYS A 55 -2.16 -5.03 6.37
C CYS A 55 -1.84 -4.81 4.89
N GLU A 56 -0.65 -4.27 4.62
CA GLU A 56 -0.26 -3.72 3.33
C GLU A 56 1.20 -4.05 2.98
N ARG A 57 1.50 -4.05 1.68
CA ARG A 57 2.85 -4.05 1.13
C ARG A 57 3.11 -2.74 0.43
N TRP A 58 4.15 -2.03 0.84
CA TRP A 58 4.57 -0.78 0.21
C TRP A 58 5.83 -1.01 -0.61
N MET A 59 5.86 -0.44 -1.80
CA MET A 59 6.98 -0.51 -2.72
C MET A 59 7.27 0.87 -3.27
N CYS A 60 8.44 1.40 -2.95
CA CYS A 60 8.86 2.70 -3.40
C CYS A 60 9.66 2.63 -4.70
N LYS A 61 9.54 3.66 -5.53
CA LYS A 61 10.39 3.88 -6.72
C LYS A 61 10.57 5.37 -6.96
N MET A 62 11.73 5.75 -7.46
CA MET A 62 11.91 7.07 -8.07
C MET A 62 11.39 7.04 -9.50
N THR A 63 10.68 8.10 -9.88
CA THR A 63 10.29 8.31 -11.28
C THR A 63 11.48 8.79 -12.09
N LYS A 64 11.40 8.67 -13.43
CA LYS A 64 12.40 9.23 -14.36
C LYS A 64 12.64 10.74 -14.19
N LYS A 65 11.69 11.45 -13.54
CA LYS A 65 11.76 12.90 -13.29
C LYS A 65 12.27 13.23 -11.88
N GLY A 66 12.74 12.24 -11.11
CA GLY A 66 13.28 12.45 -9.76
C GLY A 66 12.24 12.60 -8.64
N PHE A 67 10.96 12.29 -8.89
CA PHE A 67 9.92 12.31 -7.85
C PHE A 67 9.68 10.91 -7.25
N PRO A 68 9.48 10.79 -5.93
CA PRO A 68 9.14 9.52 -5.30
C PRO A 68 7.71 9.09 -5.63
N GLN A 69 7.51 7.78 -5.80
CA GLN A 69 6.21 7.14 -5.94
C GLN A 69 6.17 5.87 -5.11
N VAL A 70 5.06 5.68 -4.37
CA VAL A 70 4.85 4.48 -3.57
C VAL A 70 3.65 3.72 -4.10
N ARG A 71 3.84 2.43 -4.38
CA ARG A 71 2.76 1.49 -4.67
C ARG A 71 2.40 0.74 -3.39
N VAL A 72 1.15 0.85 -2.98
CA VAL A 72 0.59 0.18 -1.80
C VAL A 72 -0.32 -0.93 -2.28
N LYS A 73 -0.11 -2.16 -1.79
CA LYS A 73 -0.99 -3.30 -2.03
C LYS A 73 -1.53 -3.79 -0.69
N GLY A 74 -2.84 -3.71 -0.48
CA GLY A 74 -3.49 -4.16 0.75
C GLY A 74 -4.39 -5.36 0.53
N CYS A 75 -4.79 -6.01 1.62
CA CYS A 75 -5.83 -7.05 1.60
C CYS A 75 -7.23 -6.46 1.39
N VAL A 76 -7.43 -5.19 1.76
CA VAL A 76 -8.69 -4.44 1.60
C VAL A 76 -8.37 -3.06 1.02
N VAL A 77 -9.26 -2.56 0.17
CA VAL A 77 -9.19 -1.23 -0.43
C VAL A 77 -9.58 -0.17 0.61
N SER A 78 -8.66 0.23 1.51
CA SER A 78 -8.94 1.25 2.55
C SER A 78 -8.67 2.68 2.07
N ASN A 79 -9.69 3.54 1.94
CA ASN A 79 -9.60 4.94 1.43
C ASN A 79 -8.89 5.94 2.37
N VAL A 80 -7.85 5.53 3.08
CA VAL A 80 -7.16 6.41 4.02
C VAL A 80 -6.03 7.16 3.31
N SER A 81 -6.22 8.47 3.11
CA SER A 81 -5.08 9.40 3.07
C SER A 81 -4.55 9.49 4.50
N ALA A 82 -3.33 9.03 4.74
CA ALA A 82 -2.76 9.11 6.08
C ALA A 82 -1.93 10.39 6.19
N ARG A 83 -2.01 11.01 7.37
CA ARG A 83 -1.07 12.04 7.77
C ARG A 83 0.27 11.37 8.07
N TYR A 84 1.33 12.17 8.15
CA TYR A 84 2.58 11.72 8.73
C TYR A 84 2.33 11.20 10.16
N ILE A 85 2.87 10.02 10.47
CA ILE A 85 2.88 9.40 11.80
C ILE A 85 4.31 8.93 12.05
N GLU A 86 4.73 8.81 13.31
CA GLU A 86 6.00 8.16 13.62
C GLU A 86 5.91 6.66 13.29
N GLU A 87 7.07 6.04 13.01
CA GLU A 87 7.16 4.59 12.82
C GLU A 87 6.67 3.88 14.09
N ILE A 88 5.80 2.89 13.91
CA ILE A 88 5.15 2.15 14.99
C ILE A 88 5.72 0.74 14.99
N ASP A 89 6.05 0.20 16.16
CA ASP A 89 6.48 -1.18 16.31
C ASP A 89 5.47 -2.16 15.70
N GLN A 90 5.97 -3.15 14.97
CA GLN A 90 5.13 -4.11 14.24
C GLN A 90 5.45 -5.54 14.68
N ASN A 91 4.42 -6.39 14.69
CA ASN A 91 4.65 -7.82 14.83
C ASN A 91 5.11 -8.41 13.49
N GLU A 92 6.42 -8.63 13.32
CA GLU A 92 7.01 -9.18 12.09
C GLU A 92 6.45 -10.57 11.70
N ALA A 93 5.94 -11.34 12.68
CA ALA A 93 5.32 -12.63 12.39
C ALA A 93 3.95 -12.49 11.70
N ASN A 94 3.32 -11.30 11.78
CA ASN A 94 1.97 -11.01 11.33
C ASN A 94 1.90 -9.85 10.31
N VAL A 95 2.95 -9.59 9.54
CA VAL A 95 2.91 -8.58 8.45
C VAL A 95 2.30 -9.13 7.16
N PHE A 96 1.97 -8.25 6.20
CA PHE A 96 1.46 -8.66 4.90
C PHE A 96 2.37 -9.72 4.24
N PRO A 97 1.81 -10.79 3.62
CA PRO A 97 0.39 -11.08 3.45
C PRO A 97 -0.25 -11.89 4.58
N LYS A 98 0.47 -12.18 5.67
CA LYS A 98 0.01 -13.09 6.75
C LYS A 98 -1.16 -12.52 7.54
N CYS A 99 -1.19 -11.20 7.77
CA CYS A 99 -2.32 -10.51 8.40
C CYS A 99 -3.56 -10.40 7.51
N CYS A 100 -3.53 -10.85 6.24
CA CYS A 100 -4.72 -10.83 5.41
C CYS A 100 -5.76 -11.84 5.95
N PRO A 101 -7.06 -11.47 6.01
CA PRO A 101 -8.12 -12.43 6.26
C PRO A 101 -8.05 -13.57 5.25
N ARG A 102 -8.09 -14.81 5.74
CA ARG A 102 -8.21 -15.98 4.87
C ARG A 102 -9.61 -15.96 4.26
N SER A 103 -9.69 -15.85 2.94
CA SER A 103 -10.93 -15.91 2.16
C SER A 103 -11.50 -17.32 2.13
#